data_AF-A0A7Y2IGA1-F1
#
_entry.id   AF-A0A7Y2IGA1-F1
#
_cell.length_a   1.000
_cell.length_b   1.000
_cell.length_c   1.000
_cell.angle_alpha   90.00
_cell.angle_beta   90.00
_cell.angle_gamma   90.00
#
_symmetry.space_group_name_H-M   'P 1'
#
loop_
_entity.id
_entity.type
_entity.pdbx_description
1 polymer ?
#
loop_
_entity_poly.entity_id
_entity_poly.type
_entity_poly.pdbx_seq_one_letter_code
_entity_poly.pdbx_strand_id
1 'polypeptide(L)'
;MKRPERLSNQSLDARILSNTWRDVSDYLSDVRLGLKNQKSALVPILRRLLVSVLSQFTTLSRISARPAEYARMASARGIRSQPFVIRVGLIPLASFFIALGVAAQLTAGLGIGPGDMIVSGISMRSGWSFGTSALMMSGTLALVATLMGRAPRIGTLANVAMIGPLIDLLLPHLQFEGGVLARALHFSFGLWAIGIGIGCLMHARLGIGTHEALSLAISDHTGIPPKKVRLYQEIAWIVMGLSLGSQFGIGTFAVALFIGPAISAGARSVGRVLMALSSAIEAPEVAAHVGSVGY
;
A
#
# COMPACT_ATOMS: atom_id res chain seq x y z
N MET A 1 66.99 20.16 60.04
CA MET A 1 66.90 20.71 58.66
C MET A 1 65.85 19.91 57.89
N LYS A 2 65.01 20.56 57.06
CA LYS A 2 64.17 19.87 56.06
C LYS A 2 64.92 19.83 54.72
N ARG A 3 64.77 18.76 53.94
CA ARG A 3 64.92 18.77 52.47
C ARG A 3 63.50 18.61 51.87
N PRO A 4 63.14 19.35 50.81
CA PRO A 4 61.78 19.35 50.29
C PRO A 4 61.49 18.12 49.41
N GLU A 5 60.20 17.80 49.29
CA GLU A 5 59.69 16.81 48.34
C GLU A 5 59.93 17.27 46.90
N ARG A 6 60.32 16.35 46.01
CA ARG A 6 60.23 16.58 44.56
C ARG A 6 58.80 16.34 44.13
N LEU A 7 58.01 17.42 44.10
CA LEU A 7 56.67 17.43 43.52
C LEU A 7 56.68 16.95 42.05
N SER A 8 55.57 16.35 41.64
CA SER A 8 55.40 15.70 40.34
C SER A 8 55.54 16.68 39.17
N ASN A 9 56.27 16.28 38.13
CA ASN A 9 56.35 17.01 36.87
C ASN A 9 55.81 16.19 35.68
N GLN A 10 54.56 15.75 35.80
CA GLN A 10 53.68 15.48 34.66
C GLN A 10 52.72 16.67 34.56
N SER A 11 52.53 17.23 33.36
CA SER A 11 51.66 18.39 33.17
C SER A 11 50.20 18.07 33.52
N LEU A 12 49.44 19.11 33.91
CA LEU A 12 48.00 18.95 34.18
C LEU A 12 47.27 18.35 32.97
N ASP A 13 47.67 18.76 31.77
CA ASP A 13 47.09 18.31 30.50
C ASP A 13 47.18 16.79 30.33
N ALA A 14 48.33 16.20 30.69
CA ALA A 14 48.50 14.74 30.61
C ALA A 14 47.54 14.00 31.55
N ARG A 15 47.32 14.52 32.77
CA ARG A 15 46.33 13.97 33.71
C ARG A 15 44.90 14.14 33.21
N ILE A 16 44.53 15.35 32.77
CA ILE A 16 43.19 15.68 32.26
C ILE A 16 42.86 14.77 31.07
N LEU A 17 43.73 14.72 30.05
CA LEU A 17 43.58 13.83 28.90
C LEU A 17 43.47 12.36 29.31
N SER A 18 44.31 11.88 30.24
CA SER A 18 44.29 10.48 30.69
C SER A 18 43.01 10.05 31.42
N ASN A 19 42.28 11.01 32.01
CA ASN A 19 40.97 10.79 32.60
C ASN A 19 39.89 10.87 31.53
N THR A 20 39.86 11.93 30.72
CA THR A 20 38.86 12.09 29.64
C THR A 20 38.86 10.92 28.65
N TRP A 21 40.02 10.37 28.29
CA TRP A 21 40.10 9.17 27.44
C TRP A 21 39.56 7.91 28.12
N ARG A 22 39.60 7.83 29.45
CA ARG A 22 39.03 6.73 30.24
C ARG A 22 37.53 6.86 30.35
N ASP A 23 37.03 8.05 30.71
CA ASP A 23 35.60 8.36 30.77
C ASP A 23 34.91 8.12 29.41
N VAL A 24 35.56 8.51 28.31
CA VAL A 24 35.08 8.24 26.94
C VAL A 24 35.14 6.75 26.58
N SER A 25 36.20 6.03 26.98
CA SER A 25 36.30 4.58 26.80
C SER A 25 35.16 3.84 27.52
N ASP A 26 34.92 4.19 28.77
CA ASP A 26 33.95 3.51 29.63
C ASP A 26 32.52 3.83 29.17
N TYR A 27 32.21 5.10 28.83
CA TYR A 27 30.96 5.49 28.19
C TYR A 27 30.72 4.76 26.85
N LEU A 28 31.73 4.65 25.98
CA LEU A 28 31.62 3.88 24.74
C LEU A 28 31.44 2.38 25.00
N SER A 29 31.98 1.85 26.10
CA SER A 29 31.77 0.46 26.51
C SER A 29 30.33 0.22 26.98
N ASP A 30 29.75 1.14 27.76
CA ASP A 30 28.37 1.08 28.23
C ASP A 30 27.37 1.28 27.09
N VAL A 31 27.61 2.22 26.18
CA VAL A 31 26.81 2.38 24.95
C VAL A 31 26.87 1.11 24.10
N ARG A 32 28.04 0.46 23.99
CA ARG A 32 28.22 -0.79 23.26
C ARG A 32 27.52 -1.98 23.94
N LEU A 33 27.52 -2.03 25.27
CA LEU A 33 26.77 -3.03 26.07
C LEU A 33 25.26 -2.80 25.96
N GLY A 34 24.80 -1.56 26.09
CA GLY A 34 23.41 -1.15 25.87
C GLY A 34 22.90 -1.54 24.49
N LEU A 35 23.64 -1.22 23.42
CA LEU A 35 23.33 -1.64 22.05
C LEU A 35 23.32 -3.18 21.87
N LYS A 36 24.19 -3.91 22.58
CA LYS A 36 24.23 -5.37 22.55
C LYS A 36 23.02 -6.00 23.26
N ASN A 37 22.60 -5.43 24.39
CA ASN A 37 21.40 -5.83 25.12
C ASN A 37 20.10 -5.43 24.40
N GLN A 38 20.06 -4.27 23.74
CA GLN A 38 18.95 -3.91 22.86
C GLN A 38 18.83 -4.90 21.69
N LYS A 39 19.95 -5.27 21.05
CA LYS A 39 19.94 -6.28 19.97
C LYS A 39 19.48 -7.65 20.47
N SER A 40 19.93 -8.11 21.64
CA SER A 40 19.50 -9.42 22.19
C SER A 40 18.03 -9.45 22.60
N ALA A 41 17.42 -8.32 22.96
CA ALA A 41 15.98 -8.19 23.18
C ALA A 41 15.17 -8.03 21.87
N LEU A 42 15.65 -7.20 20.93
CA LEU A 42 14.93 -6.89 19.69
C LEU A 42 14.92 -8.06 18.69
N VAL A 43 16.01 -8.85 18.57
CA VAL A 43 16.06 -9.99 17.64
C VAL A 43 14.96 -11.05 17.91
N PRO A 44 14.73 -11.54 19.15
CA PRO A 44 13.64 -12.49 19.41
C PRO A 44 12.26 -11.84 19.28
N ILE A 45 12.09 -10.54 19.55
CA ILE A 45 10.82 -9.83 19.31
C ILE A 45 10.54 -9.73 17.81
N LEU A 46 11.50 -9.27 17.01
CA LEU A 46 11.41 -9.21 15.54
C LEU A 46 11.20 -10.60 14.94
N ARG A 47 11.88 -11.64 15.44
CA ARG A 47 11.67 -13.03 15.00
C ARG A 47 10.26 -13.54 15.35
N ARG A 48 9.74 -13.24 16.55
CA ARG A 48 8.35 -13.59 16.93
C ARG A 48 7.33 -12.81 16.11
N LEU A 49 7.57 -11.53 15.82
CA LEU A 49 6.73 -10.71 14.97
C LEU A 49 6.71 -11.25 13.53
N LEU A 50 7.89 -11.51 12.96
CA LEU A 50 8.05 -12.10 11.62
C LEU A 50 7.36 -13.47 11.53
N VAL A 51 7.53 -14.36 12.52
CA VAL A 51 6.89 -15.68 12.56
C VAL A 51 5.37 -15.57 12.76
N SER A 52 4.88 -14.62 13.55
CA SER A 52 3.44 -14.37 13.73
C SER A 52 2.81 -13.79 12.46
N VAL A 53 3.50 -12.87 11.78
CA VAL A 53 3.10 -12.33 10.48
C VAL A 53 3.11 -13.44 9.42
N LEU A 54 4.16 -14.28 9.36
CA LEU A 54 4.25 -15.41 8.43
C LEU A 54 3.20 -16.51 8.71
N SER A 55 2.90 -16.82 9.97
CA SER A 55 1.85 -17.79 10.31
C SER A 55 0.46 -17.26 9.99
N GLN A 56 0.19 -15.98 10.31
CA GLN A 56 -1.01 -15.29 9.85
C GLN A 56 -1.10 -15.28 8.33
N PHE A 57 0.00 -15.06 7.59
CA PHE A 57 0.03 -15.19 6.13
C PHE A 57 -0.38 -16.59 5.61
N THR A 58 -0.18 -17.68 6.35
CA THR A 58 -0.69 -19.01 5.91
C THR A 58 -2.22 -19.14 6.02
N THR A 59 -2.84 -18.46 6.98
CA THR A 59 -4.30 -18.37 7.13
C THR A 59 -4.88 -17.32 6.18
N LEU A 60 -4.24 -16.16 6.09
CA LEU A 60 -4.64 -15.05 5.23
C LEU A 60 -4.49 -15.40 3.76
N SER A 61 -3.47 -16.14 3.33
CA SER A 61 -3.36 -16.60 1.93
C SER A 61 -4.46 -17.61 1.52
N ARG A 62 -5.27 -18.11 2.46
CA ARG A 62 -6.54 -18.83 2.21
C ARG A 62 -7.76 -17.91 2.12
N ILE A 63 -7.64 -16.65 2.57
CA ILE A 63 -8.68 -15.60 2.54
C ILE A 63 -8.42 -14.63 1.38
N SER A 64 -7.21 -14.07 1.27
CA SER A 64 -6.63 -13.47 0.06
C SER A 64 -6.27 -14.50 -1.01
N ALA A 65 -6.65 -15.77 -0.84
CA ALA A 65 -6.84 -16.71 -1.96
C ALA A 65 -7.82 -16.19 -3.01
N ARG A 66 -8.67 -15.21 -2.64
CA ARG A 66 -9.86 -14.87 -3.38
C ARG A 66 -9.73 -13.95 -4.60
N PRO A 67 -8.62 -13.31 -5.01
CA PRO A 67 -8.59 -12.65 -6.33
C PRO A 67 -8.91 -13.61 -7.49
N ALA A 68 -8.35 -14.82 -7.49
CA ALA A 68 -8.63 -15.85 -8.50
C ALA A 68 -10.01 -16.54 -8.31
N GLU A 69 -10.49 -16.61 -7.06
CA GLU A 69 -11.80 -17.18 -6.74
C GLU A 69 -12.93 -16.16 -6.99
N TYR A 70 -12.65 -14.86 -6.87
CA TYR A 70 -13.52 -13.74 -7.24
C TYR A 70 -13.61 -13.57 -8.75
N ALA A 71 -12.53 -13.81 -9.51
CA ALA A 71 -12.64 -13.93 -10.96
C ALA A 71 -13.62 -15.06 -11.34
N ARG A 72 -13.58 -16.20 -10.64
CA ARG A 72 -14.54 -17.31 -10.82
C ARG A 72 -15.94 -16.99 -10.30
N MET A 73 -16.10 -16.31 -9.16
CA MET A 73 -17.41 -15.86 -8.65
C MET A 73 -18.06 -14.79 -9.55
N ALA A 74 -17.25 -13.90 -10.12
CA ALA A 74 -17.68 -12.89 -11.11
C ALA A 74 -18.15 -13.51 -12.44
N SER A 75 -17.81 -14.77 -12.70
CA SER A 75 -18.42 -15.60 -13.76
C SER A 75 -19.54 -16.54 -13.27
N ALA A 76 -19.62 -16.85 -11.96
CA ALA A 76 -20.48 -17.91 -11.44
C ALA A 76 -21.85 -17.46 -10.89
N ARG A 77 -22.11 -16.16 -10.68
CA ARG A 77 -23.47 -15.63 -10.42
C ARG A 77 -23.56 -14.11 -10.65
N GLY A 78 -24.51 -13.69 -11.48
CA GLY A 78 -25.25 -12.42 -11.31
C GLY A 78 -24.62 -11.10 -11.75
N ILE A 79 -23.36 -11.03 -12.20
CA ILE A 79 -22.82 -9.77 -12.76
C ILE A 79 -23.30 -9.62 -14.21
N ARG A 80 -24.53 -9.08 -14.39
CA ARG A 80 -25.03 -8.56 -15.66
C ARG A 80 -23.96 -7.68 -16.32
N SER A 81 -23.81 -7.79 -17.63
CA SER A 81 -22.90 -6.95 -18.42
C SER A 81 -23.41 -5.51 -18.43
N GLN A 82 -22.92 -4.70 -17.48
CA GLN A 82 -23.21 -3.27 -17.39
C GLN A 82 -23.01 -2.59 -18.76
N PRO A 83 -23.91 -1.68 -19.19
CA PRO A 83 -23.78 -0.99 -20.46
C PRO A 83 -22.46 -0.23 -20.54
N PHE A 84 -21.93 -0.06 -21.74
CA PHE A 84 -20.56 0.46 -21.95
C PHE A 84 -20.34 1.83 -21.29
N VAL A 85 -21.36 2.70 -21.30
CA VAL A 85 -21.34 4.01 -20.63
C VAL A 85 -21.07 3.88 -19.13
N ILE A 86 -21.77 2.99 -18.42
CA ILE A 86 -21.55 2.75 -16.98
C ILE A 86 -20.14 2.17 -16.75
N ARG A 87 -19.69 1.25 -17.61
CA ARG A 87 -18.34 0.68 -17.51
C ARG A 87 -17.23 1.72 -17.69
N VAL A 88 -17.43 2.70 -18.57
CA VAL A 88 -16.51 3.85 -18.74
C VAL A 88 -16.60 4.78 -17.52
N GLY A 89 -17.81 5.16 -17.08
CA GLY A 89 -18.01 6.05 -15.92
C GLY A 89 -17.50 5.49 -14.58
N LEU A 90 -17.40 4.16 -14.45
CA LEU A 90 -16.78 3.52 -13.28
C LEU A 90 -15.25 3.72 -13.20
N ILE A 91 -14.55 4.05 -14.29
CA ILE A 91 -13.09 4.28 -14.31
C ILE A 91 -12.66 5.58 -13.59
N PRO A 92 -13.21 6.78 -13.90
CA PRO A 92 -12.87 7.99 -13.15
C PRO A 92 -13.31 7.87 -11.68
N LEU A 93 -14.44 7.22 -11.41
CA LEU A 93 -14.92 6.98 -10.04
C LEU A 93 -13.99 6.02 -9.26
N ALA A 94 -13.49 4.96 -9.90
CA ALA A 94 -12.46 4.09 -9.33
C ALA A 94 -11.19 4.87 -9.01
N SER A 95 -10.72 5.68 -9.98
CA SER A 95 -9.50 6.48 -9.88
C SER A 95 -9.59 7.48 -8.73
N PHE A 96 -10.72 8.17 -8.59
CA PHE A 96 -10.99 9.11 -7.50
C PHE A 96 -10.98 8.43 -6.13
N PHE A 97 -11.71 7.32 -5.95
CA PHE A 97 -11.74 6.63 -4.65
C PHE A 97 -10.40 5.99 -4.26
N ILE A 98 -9.61 5.51 -5.23
CA ILE A 98 -8.24 5.04 -4.97
C ILE A 98 -7.35 6.22 -4.57
N ALA A 99 -7.36 7.31 -5.33
CA ALA A 99 -6.53 8.49 -5.05
C ALA A 99 -6.86 9.13 -3.69
N LEU A 100 -8.14 9.33 -3.40
CA LEU A 100 -8.67 9.80 -2.10
C LEU A 100 -8.14 8.94 -0.95
N GLY A 101 -8.19 7.62 -1.11
CA GLY A 101 -7.76 6.71 -0.06
C GLY A 101 -6.25 6.62 0.13
N VAL A 102 -5.46 6.68 -0.96
CA VAL A 102 -3.99 6.75 -0.90
C VAL A 102 -3.55 8.06 -0.25
N ALA A 103 -4.15 9.20 -0.63
CA ALA A 103 -3.87 10.49 -0.02
C ALA A 103 -4.22 10.53 1.49
N ALA A 104 -5.34 9.93 1.90
CA ALA A 104 -5.70 9.79 3.32
C ALA A 104 -4.72 8.88 4.09
N GLN A 105 -4.21 7.80 3.47
CA GLN A 105 -3.19 6.94 4.10
C GLN A 105 -1.83 7.63 4.24
N LEU A 106 -1.39 8.35 3.20
CA LEU A 106 -0.15 9.13 3.21
C LEU A 106 -0.12 10.17 4.33
N THR A 107 -1.23 10.90 4.51
CA THR A 107 -1.38 11.99 5.48
C THR A 107 -1.65 11.50 6.90
N ALA A 108 -2.27 10.34 7.10
CA ALA A 108 -2.41 9.74 8.43
C ALA A 108 -1.05 9.40 9.09
N GLY A 109 0.01 9.21 8.31
CA GLY A 109 1.38 9.01 8.79
C GLY A 109 1.55 7.77 9.68
N LEU A 110 0.77 6.72 9.44
CA LEU A 110 0.87 5.43 10.13
C LEU A 110 1.68 4.39 9.34
N GLY A 111 2.32 4.80 8.23
CA GLY A 111 2.78 3.93 7.14
C GLY A 111 1.74 3.87 6.02
N ILE A 112 2.13 3.31 4.87
CA ILE A 112 1.32 3.24 3.63
C ILE A 112 1.33 1.84 3.02
N GLY A 113 0.56 1.61 1.95
CA GLY A 113 0.50 0.34 1.24
C GLY A 113 1.85 -0.10 0.65
N PRO A 114 2.13 -1.42 0.52
CA PRO A 114 3.43 -1.92 0.05
C PRO A 114 3.92 -1.32 -1.27
N GLY A 115 3.05 -1.17 -2.28
CA GLY A 115 3.43 -0.56 -3.57
C GLY A 115 3.69 0.95 -3.45
N ASP A 116 2.88 1.62 -2.63
CA ASP A 116 2.99 3.06 -2.34
C ASP A 116 4.30 3.41 -1.64
N MET A 117 4.94 2.46 -0.95
CA MET A 117 6.26 2.67 -0.35
C MET A 117 7.37 2.88 -1.39
N ILE A 118 7.31 2.23 -2.56
CA ILE A 118 8.23 2.57 -3.66
C ILE A 118 7.89 3.95 -4.21
N VAL A 119 6.60 4.27 -4.39
CA VAL A 119 6.17 5.56 -4.94
C VAL A 119 6.62 6.73 -4.05
N SER A 120 6.42 6.62 -2.74
CA SER A 120 6.92 7.58 -1.74
C SER A 120 8.44 7.66 -1.78
N GLY A 121 9.14 6.52 -1.86
CA GLY A 121 10.58 6.46 -1.93
C GLY A 121 11.16 7.11 -3.20
N ILE A 122 10.53 6.94 -4.36
CA ILE A 122 10.92 7.60 -5.61
C ILE A 122 10.69 9.12 -5.48
N SER A 123 9.49 9.53 -5.06
CA SER A 123 9.13 10.96 -4.87
C SER A 123 10.13 11.69 -3.98
N MET A 124 10.47 11.11 -2.82
CA MET A 124 11.46 11.66 -1.89
C MET A 124 12.90 11.72 -2.42
N ARG A 125 13.24 10.95 -3.47
CA ARG A 125 14.60 10.87 -4.03
C ARG A 125 14.78 11.60 -5.36
N SER A 126 13.71 11.76 -6.15
CA SER A 126 13.71 12.49 -7.41
C SER A 126 13.24 13.93 -7.30
N GLY A 127 12.56 14.29 -6.20
CA GLY A 127 11.85 15.57 -6.08
C GLY A 127 10.56 15.65 -6.89
N TRP A 128 10.13 14.54 -7.51
CA TRP A 128 8.84 14.47 -8.20
C TRP A 128 7.68 14.39 -7.21
N SER A 129 6.50 14.84 -7.64
CA SER A 129 5.26 14.63 -6.88
C SER A 129 4.98 13.13 -6.67
N PHE A 130 4.12 12.81 -5.70
CA PHE A 130 3.73 11.43 -5.43
C PHE A 130 2.98 10.84 -6.63
N GLY A 131 2.06 11.61 -7.23
CA GLY A 131 1.30 11.20 -8.40
C GLY A 131 2.14 11.00 -9.65
N THR A 132 3.15 11.85 -9.88
CA THR A 132 4.14 11.64 -10.95
C THR A 132 4.93 10.35 -10.72
N SER A 133 5.36 10.11 -9.49
CA SER A 133 6.05 8.87 -9.12
C SER A 133 5.15 7.64 -9.26
N ALA A 134 3.86 7.76 -8.96
CA ALA A 134 2.87 6.68 -9.12
C ALA A 134 2.64 6.34 -10.60
N LEU A 135 2.60 7.36 -11.46
CA LEU A 135 2.49 7.23 -12.91
C LEU A 135 3.73 6.55 -13.50
N MET A 136 4.94 6.97 -13.11
CA MET A 136 6.19 6.38 -13.59
C MET A 136 6.39 4.93 -13.11
N MET A 137 6.07 4.64 -11.85
CA MET A 137 6.03 3.28 -11.31
C MET A 137 5.03 2.41 -12.10
N SER A 138 3.80 2.88 -12.26
CA SER A 138 2.75 2.14 -12.98
C SER A 138 3.07 1.94 -14.47
N GLY A 139 3.64 2.95 -15.13
CA GLY A 139 4.12 2.86 -16.51
C GLY A 139 5.27 1.86 -16.68
N THR A 140 6.18 1.81 -15.72
CA THR A 140 7.25 0.80 -15.68
C THR A 140 6.68 -0.62 -15.52
N LEU A 141 5.76 -0.83 -14.57
CA LEU A 141 5.08 -2.12 -14.38
C LEU A 141 4.29 -2.54 -15.62
N ALA A 142 3.60 -1.58 -16.27
CA ALA A 142 2.89 -1.78 -17.53
C ALA A 142 3.83 -2.19 -18.68
N LEU A 143 4.97 -1.53 -18.81
CA LEU A 143 5.98 -1.84 -19.83
C LEU A 143 6.56 -3.24 -19.62
N VAL A 144 6.98 -3.59 -18.40
CA VAL A 144 7.52 -4.94 -18.11
C VAL A 144 6.45 -6.01 -18.34
N ALA A 145 5.20 -5.80 -17.92
CA ALA A 145 4.11 -6.75 -18.20
C ALA A 145 3.87 -6.91 -19.72
N THR A 146 3.97 -5.83 -20.49
CA THR A 146 3.85 -5.84 -21.96
C THR A 146 4.99 -6.61 -22.62
N LEU A 147 6.23 -6.38 -22.21
CA LEU A 147 7.42 -7.11 -22.69
C LEU A 147 7.36 -8.60 -22.33
N MET A 148 6.71 -8.95 -21.21
CA MET A 148 6.40 -10.33 -20.82
C MET A 148 5.11 -10.90 -21.49
N GLY A 149 4.54 -10.21 -22.49
CA GLY A 149 3.40 -10.71 -23.28
C GLY A 149 2.00 -10.46 -22.70
N ARG A 150 1.86 -9.70 -21.60
CA ARG A 150 0.56 -9.28 -21.04
C ARG A 150 0.43 -7.76 -20.98
N ALA A 151 0.13 -7.16 -22.13
CA ALA A 151 -0.18 -5.74 -22.22
C ALA A 151 -1.39 -5.34 -21.32
N PRO A 152 -1.33 -4.20 -20.62
CA PRO A 152 -2.49 -3.64 -19.92
C PRO A 152 -3.55 -3.17 -20.93
N ARG A 153 -4.82 -3.15 -20.49
CA ARG A 153 -5.93 -2.72 -21.35
C ARG A 153 -6.19 -1.21 -21.20
N ILE A 154 -6.93 -0.61 -22.13
CA ILE A 154 -7.20 0.83 -22.14
C ILE A 154 -7.80 1.37 -20.82
N GLY A 155 -8.67 0.60 -20.13
CA GLY A 155 -9.20 1.00 -18.83
C GLY A 155 -8.16 0.98 -17.69
N THR A 156 -7.13 0.13 -17.80
CA THR A 156 -5.96 0.16 -16.91
C THR A 156 -5.16 1.45 -17.09
N LEU A 157 -4.88 1.79 -18.36
CA LEU A 157 -4.08 2.97 -18.71
C LEU A 157 -4.79 4.27 -18.29
N ALA A 158 -6.10 4.38 -18.56
CA ALA A 158 -6.92 5.50 -18.11
C ALA A 158 -6.92 5.61 -16.57
N ASN A 159 -7.15 4.52 -15.85
CA ASN A 159 -7.14 4.51 -14.38
C ASN A 159 -5.79 4.95 -13.80
N VAL A 160 -4.67 4.46 -14.37
CA VAL A 160 -3.31 4.87 -13.97
C VAL A 160 -3.06 6.36 -14.26
N ALA A 161 -3.43 6.84 -15.44
CA ALA A 161 -3.25 8.24 -15.84
C ALA A 161 -4.06 9.22 -14.98
N MET A 162 -5.20 8.78 -14.42
CA MET A 162 -6.03 9.60 -13.55
C MET A 162 -5.60 9.55 -12.07
N ILE A 163 -5.21 8.38 -11.53
CA ILE A 163 -4.86 8.25 -10.10
C ILE A 163 -3.73 9.21 -9.69
N GLY A 164 -2.66 9.32 -10.48
CA GLY A 164 -1.52 10.17 -10.12
C GLY A 164 -1.91 11.64 -9.88
N PRO A 165 -2.43 12.35 -10.90
CA PRO A 165 -2.91 13.72 -10.76
C PRO A 165 -3.99 13.89 -9.69
N LEU A 166 -4.87 12.90 -9.49
CA LEU A 166 -5.89 12.95 -8.44
C LEU A 166 -5.29 12.83 -7.03
N ILE A 167 -4.20 12.08 -6.82
CA ILE A 167 -3.49 12.07 -5.53
C ILE A 167 -2.85 13.43 -5.29
N ASP A 168 -2.12 13.97 -6.26
CA ASP A 168 -1.45 15.27 -6.11
C ASP A 168 -2.44 16.43 -5.89
N LEU A 169 -3.65 16.34 -6.48
CA LEU A 169 -4.76 17.28 -6.24
C LEU A 169 -5.37 17.14 -4.83
N LEU A 170 -5.54 15.91 -4.33
CA LEU A 170 -6.22 15.64 -3.07
C LEU A 170 -5.30 15.75 -1.84
N LEU A 171 -4.00 15.52 -2.01
CA LEU A 171 -3.02 15.48 -0.90
C LEU A 171 -2.96 16.80 -0.10
N PRO A 172 -3.00 18.01 -0.69
CA PRO A 172 -3.05 19.27 0.07
C PRO A 172 -4.34 19.44 0.89
N HIS A 173 -5.45 18.89 0.41
CA HIS A 173 -6.78 19.01 1.06
C HIS A 173 -7.04 17.94 2.13
N LEU A 174 -6.17 16.95 2.26
CA LEU A 174 -6.31 15.82 3.18
C LEU A 174 -5.22 15.78 4.28
N GLN A 175 -4.42 16.85 4.40
CA GLN A 175 -3.48 17.02 5.50
C GLN A 175 -4.23 16.89 6.85
N PHE A 176 -3.79 15.96 7.70
CA PHE A 176 -4.57 15.54 8.85
C PHE A 176 -3.72 15.43 10.11
N GLU A 177 -3.92 16.39 11.02
CA GLU A 177 -3.34 16.38 12.35
C GLU A 177 -4.36 15.89 13.39
N GLY A 178 -3.89 15.18 14.41
CA GLY A 178 -4.75 14.68 15.48
C GLY A 178 -4.15 13.54 16.30
N GLY A 179 -4.87 13.13 17.34
CA GLY A 179 -4.49 12.01 18.19
C GLY A 179 -4.51 10.66 17.45
N VAL A 180 -3.88 9.65 18.06
CA VAL A 180 -3.69 8.31 17.47
C VAL A 180 -5.00 7.69 16.94
N LEU A 181 -6.09 7.82 17.69
CA LEU A 181 -7.41 7.32 17.27
C LEU A 181 -7.93 8.04 16.02
N ALA A 182 -7.83 9.36 15.96
CA ALA A 182 -8.27 10.15 14.81
C ALA A 182 -7.47 9.79 13.54
N ARG A 183 -6.14 9.66 13.67
CA ARG A 183 -5.26 9.22 12.58
C ARG A 183 -5.55 7.78 12.14
N ALA A 184 -5.90 6.88 13.07
CA ALA A 184 -6.32 5.51 12.75
C ALA A 184 -7.67 5.47 12.01
N LEU A 185 -8.61 6.35 12.35
CA LEU A 185 -9.89 6.49 11.64
C LEU A 185 -9.67 7.06 10.21
N HIS A 186 -8.87 8.11 10.05
CA HIS A 186 -8.49 8.67 8.74
C HIS A 186 -7.81 7.62 7.84
N PHE A 187 -6.86 6.86 8.40
CA PHE A 187 -6.22 5.74 7.70
C PHE A 187 -7.21 4.63 7.30
N SER A 188 -8.15 4.30 8.18
CA SER A 188 -9.17 3.26 7.95
C SER A 188 -10.19 3.69 6.90
N PHE A 189 -10.57 4.97 6.88
CA PHE A 189 -11.36 5.58 5.81
C PHE A 189 -10.61 5.46 4.48
N GLY A 190 -9.31 5.79 4.45
CA GLY A 190 -8.50 5.67 3.23
C GLY A 190 -8.41 4.23 2.71
N LEU A 191 -8.21 3.24 3.59
CA LEU A 191 -8.25 1.82 3.24
C LEU A 191 -9.60 1.39 2.66
N TRP A 192 -10.71 1.88 3.23
CA TRP A 192 -12.05 1.59 2.75
C TRP A 192 -12.34 2.24 1.38
N ALA A 193 -11.90 3.48 1.18
CA ALA A 193 -12.00 4.19 -0.09
C ALA A 193 -11.23 3.46 -1.22
N ILE A 194 -10.00 3.01 -0.98
CA ILE A 194 -9.26 2.14 -1.92
C ILE A 194 -10.05 0.87 -2.25
N GLY A 195 -10.66 0.23 -1.23
CA GLY A 195 -11.53 -0.93 -1.41
C GLY A 195 -12.75 -0.67 -2.31
N ILE A 196 -13.40 0.48 -2.14
CA ILE A 196 -14.52 0.94 -2.99
C ILE A 196 -14.03 1.19 -4.44
N GLY A 197 -12.93 1.91 -4.62
CA GLY A 197 -12.41 2.25 -5.94
C GLY A 197 -11.94 1.04 -6.75
N ILE A 198 -11.25 0.09 -6.12
CA ILE A 198 -10.93 -1.20 -6.74
C ILE A 198 -12.21 -2.00 -7.06
N GLY A 199 -13.24 -1.89 -6.21
CA GLY A 199 -14.58 -2.43 -6.49
C GLY A 199 -15.20 -1.87 -7.77
N CYS A 200 -15.11 -0.54 -7.99
CA CYS A 200 -15.53 0.10 -9.25
C CYS A 200 -14.74 -0.43 -10.45
N LEU A 201 -13.41 -0.56 -10.34
CA LEU A 201 -12.55 -1.07 -11.41
C LEU A 201 -12.89 -2.53 -11.78
N MET A 202 -13.21 -3.37 -10.80
CA MET A 202 -13.66 -4.76 -11.01
C MET A 202 -14.99 -4.84 -11.77
N HIS A 203 -15.95 -3.97 -11.46
CA HIS A 203 -17.25 -3.91 -12.19
C HIS A 203 -17.13 -3.27 -13.56
N ALA A 204 -16.20 -2.32 -13.76
CA ALA A 204 -15.93 -1.71 -15.06
C ALA A 204 -15.51 -2.74 -16.12
N ARG A 205 -14.73 -3.77 -15.74
CA ARG A 205 -14.22 -4.82 -16.66
C ARG A 205 -13.53 -4.27 -17.92
N LEU A 206 -12.92 -3.08 -17.85
CA LEU A 206 -12.16 -2.47 -18.96
C LEU A 206 -10.63 -2.65 -18.80
N GLY A 207 -10.18 -3.24 -17.68
CA GLY A 207 -8.77 -3.51 -17.41
C GLY A 207 -8.55 -4.43 -16.22
N ILE A 208 -7.27 -4.74 -16.01
CA ILE A 208 -6.68 -5.32 -14.79
C ILE A 208 -5.60 -4.34 -14.33
N GLY A 209 -5.38 -4.14 -13.03
CA GLY A 209 -4.36 -3.19 -12.56
C GLY A 209 -2.95 -3.54 -13.07
N THR A 210 -2.05 -2.57 -13.13
CA THR A 210 -0.66 -2.77 -13.61
C THR A 210 0.11 -3.78 -12.75
N HIS A 211 -0.13 -3.74 -11.43
CA HIS A 211 0.38 -4.72 -10.47
C HIS A 211 -0.17 -6.13 -10.77
N GLU A 212 -1.48 -6.27 -11.02
CA GLU A 212 -2.10 -7.54 -11.41
C GLU A 212 -1.62 -8.05 -12.77
N ALA A 213 -1.43 -7.17 -13.75
CA ALA A 213 -0.90 -7.51 -15.08
C ALA A 213 0.50 -8.11 -14.97
N LEU A 214 1.40 -7.47 -14.20
CA LEU A 214 2.75 -8.01 -13.96
C LEU A 214 2.74 -9.27 -13.10
N SER A 215 1.90 -9.33 -12.05
CA SER A 215 1.70 -10.55 -11.24
C SER A 215 1.31 -11.76 -12.10
N LEU A 216 0.43 -11.55 -13.09
CA LEU A 216 0.00 -12.59 -14.02
C LEU A 216 1.07 -12.89 -15.09
N ALA A 217 1.77 -11.89 -15.61
CA ALA A 217 2.84 -12.10 -16.59
C ALA A 217 3.99 -12.95 -16.01
N ILE A 218 4.46 -12.62 -14.81
CA ILE A 218 5.47 -13.43 -14.11
C ILE A 218 4.92 -14.83 -13.80
N SER A 219 3.63 -14.96 -13.46
CA SER A 219 3.02 -16.27 -13.19
C SER A 219 3.01 -17.18 -14.42
N ASP A 220 2.64 -16.66 -15.58
CA ASP A 220 2.65 -17.39 -16.86
C ASP A 220 4.07 -17.89 -17.21
N HIS A 221 5.09 -17.02 -17.07
CA HIS A 221 6.48 -17.35 -17.43
C HIS A 221 7.19 -18.27 -16.44
N THR A 222 6.78 -18.31 -15.16
CA THR A 222 7.47 -19.07 -14.10
C THR A 222 6.70 -20.28 -13.58
N GLY A 223 5.42 -20.43 -13.93
CA GLY A 223 4.51 -21.41 -13.32
C GLY A 223 4.20 -21.16 -11.84
N ILE A 224 4.78 -20.13 -11.22
CA ILE A 224 4.53 -19.78 -9.81
C ILE A 224 3.11 -19.20 -9.71
N PRO A 225 2.21 -19.73 -8.84
CA PRO A 225 0.84 -19.23 -8.74
C PRO A 225 0.78 -17.71 -8.46
N PRO A 226 -0.15 -16.94 -9.07
CA PRO A 226 -0.14 -15.47 -9.01
C PRO A 226 -0.17 -14.90 -7.57
N LYS A 227 -0.76 -15.66 -6.64
CA LYS A 227 -0.81 -15.35 -5.20
C LYS A 227 0.59 -15.28 -4.56
N LYS A 228 1.48 -16.20 -4.94
CA LYS A 228 2.88 -16.22 -4.47
C LYS A 228 3.67 -15.10 -5.13
N VAL A 229 3.49 -14.89 -6.44
CA VAL A 229 4.11 -13.77 -7.18
C VAL A 229 3.76 -12.43 -6.52
N ARG A 230 2.48 -12.18 -6.23
CA ARG A 230 2.04 -10.95 -5.54
C ARG A 230 2.67 -10.80 -4.15
N LEU A 231 2.74 -11.87 -3.36
CA LEU A 231 3.41 -11.83 -2.04
C LEU A 231 4.91 -11.48 -2.18
N TYR A 232 5.61 -12.06 -3.15
CA TYR A 232 7.01 -11.71 -3.41
C TYR A 232 7.17 -10.26 -3.89
N GLN A 233 6.25 -9.76 -4.71
CA GLN A 233 6.19 -8.35 -5.10
C GLN A 233 5.95 -7.42 -3.90
N GLU A 234 4.96 -7.71 -3.05
CA GLU A 234 4.65 -6.91 -1.86
C GLU A 234 5.82 -6.88 -0.86
N ILE A 235 6.51 -8.01 -0.64
CA ILE A 235 7.74 -8.07 0.16
C ILE A 235 8.86 -7.24 -0.49
N ALA A 236 9.08 -7.37 -1.80
CA ALA A 236 10.10 -6.63 -2.52
C ALA A 236 9.84 -5.12 -2.50
N TRP A 237 8.57 -4.69 -2.61
CA TRP A 237 8.20 -3.27 -2.55
C TRP A 237 8.38 -2.69 -1.15
N ILE A 238 8.10 -3.44 -0.07
CA ILE A 238 8.43 -3.03 1.30
C ILE A 238 9.94 -2.85 1.45
N VAL A 239 10.76 -3.82 1.00
CA VAL A 239 12.23 -3.75 1.10
C VAL A 239 12.82 -2.59 0.30
N MET A 240 12.36 -2.37 -0.94
CA MET A 240 12.81 -1.24 -1.77
C MET A 240 12.32 0.11 -1.22
N GLY A 241 11.07 0.20 -0.77
CA GLY A 241 10.55 1.42 -0.16
C GLY A 241 11.30 1.81 1.12
N LEU A 242 11.62 0.83 1.98
CA LEU A 242 12.45 1.05 3.16
C LEU A 242 13.87 1.52 2.81
N SER A 243 14.52 0.95 1.79
CA SER A 243 15.87 1.38 1.38
C SER A 243 15.89 2.77 0.75
N LEU A 244 14.80 3.18 0.08
CA LEU A 244 14.62 4.54 -0.41
C LEU A 244 14.35 5.56 0.72
N GLY A 245 13.80 5.12 1.85
CA GLY A 245 13.49 5.96 3.02
C GLY A 245 11.99 6.27 3.20
N SER A 246 11.11 5.49 2.57
CA SER A 246 9.65 5.62 2.72
C SER A 246 9.17 5.47 4.16
N GLN A 247 8.06 6.14 4.50
CA GLN A 247 7.31 5.83 5.71
C GLN A 247 6.86 4.36 5.72
N PHE A 248 6.89 3.76 6.91
CA PHE A 248 6.51 2.38 7.21
C PHE A 248 5.98 2.32 8.65
N GLY A 249 4.97 1.50 8.91
CA GLY A 249 4.39 1.40 10.25
C GLY A 249 3.20 0.45 10.34
N ILE A 250 2.43 0.57 11.42
CA ILE A 250 1.27 -0.28 11.70
C ILE A 250 0.20 -0.20 10.60
N GLY A 251 0.09 0.94 9.91
CA GLY A 251 -0.74 1.13 8.73
C GLY A 251 -0.34 0.21 7.57
N THR A 252 0.96 0.03 7.31
CA THR A 252 1.45 -0.90 6.26
C THR A 252 1.03 -2.34 6.54
N PHE A 253 1.14 -2.78 7.79
CA PHE A 253 0.62 -4.10 8.21
C PHE A 253 -0.92 -4.17 8.09
N ALA A 254 -1.63 -3.10 8.44
CA ALA A 254 -3.08 -3.03 8.29
C ALA A 254 -3.52 -3.10 6.80
N VAL A 255 -2.79 -2.49 5.85
CA VAL A 255 -3.06 -2.69 4.41
C VAL A 255 -2.87 -4.16 4.06
N ALA A 256 -1.71 -4.75 4.35
CA ALA A 256 -1.41 -6.14 4.00
C ALA A 256 -2.44 -7.15 4.57
N LEU A 257 -2.96 -6.89 5.78
CA LEU A 257 -3.97 -7.70 6.46
C LEU A 257 -5.40 -7.47 5.91
N PHE A 258 -5.80 -6.21 5.71
CA PHE A 258 -7.21 -5.85 5.50
C PHE A 258 -7.55 -5.37 4.07
N ILE A 259 -6.60 -5.17 3.16
CA ILE A 259 -6.90 -4.75 1.77
C ILE A 259 -7.79 -5.75 1.03
N GLY A 260 -7.55 -7.06 1.21
CA GLY A 260 -8.40 -8.12 0.64
C GLY A 260 -9.86 -8.03 1.11
N PRO A 261 -10.11 -8.02 2.44
CA PRO A 261 -11.42 -7.71 3.01
C PRO A 261 -12.03 -6.37 2.56
N ALA A 262 -11.24 -5.30 2.44
CA ALA A 262 -11.71 -3.98 2.01
C ALA A 262 -12.20 -3.99 0.54
N ILE A 263 -11.42 -4.56 -0.38
CA ILE A 263 -11.83 -4.80 -1.78
C ILE A 263 -13.10 -5.67 -1.82
N SER A 264 -13.15 -6.72 -0.98
CA SER A 264 -14.30 -7.63 -0.89
C SER A 264 -15.56 -6.95 -0.35
N ALA A 265 -15.42 -5.90 0.47
CA ALA A 265 -16.53 -5.06 0.91
C ALA A 265 -16.93 -4.06 -0.21
N GLY A 266 -15.96 -3.34 -0.77
CA GLY A 266 -16.20 -2.33 -1.79
C GLY A 266 -16.85 -2.89 -3.06
N ALA A 267 -16.36 -4.01 -3.59
CA ALA A 267 -16.96 -4.69 -4.74
C ALA A 267 -18.42 -5.14 -4.49
N ARG A 268 -18.77 -5.50 -3.24
CA ARG A 268 -20.16 -5.80 -2.86
C ARG A 268 -21.01 -4.53 -2.74
N SER A 269 -20.48 -3.45 -2.18
CA SER A 269 -21.18 -2.16 -2.08
C SER A 269 -21.48 -1.57 -3.46
N VAL A 270 -20.49 -1.50 -4.34
CA VAL A 270 -20.65 -1.05 -5.73
C VAL A 270 -21.63 -1.95 -6.49
N GLY A 271 -21.54 -3.27 -6.30
CA GLY A 271 -22.47 -4.22 -6.92
C GLY A 271 -23.94 -3.99 -6.54
N ARG A 272 -24.21 -3.67 -5.26
CA ARG A 272 -25.58 -3.31 -4.79
C ARG A 272 -26.08 -2.02 -5.42
N VAL A 273 -25.25 -0.98 -5.49
CA VAL A 273 -25.62 0.30 -6.11
C VAL A 273 -25.93 0.11 -7.60
N LEU A 274 -25.09 -0.63 -8.32
CA LEU A 274 -25.32 -0.96 -9.74
C LEU A 274 -26.58 -1.79 -9.97
N MET A 275 -26.92 -2.71 -9.06
CA MET A 275 -28.19 -3.45 -9.12
C MET A 275 -29.40 -2.54 -8.89
N ALA A 276 -29.35 -1.66 -7.87
CA ALA A 276 -30.42 -0.72 -7.58
C ALA A 276 -30.69 0.25 -8.75
N LEU A 277 -29.61 0.77 -9.37
CA LEU A 277 -29.70 1.62 -10.55
C LEU A 277 -30.30 0.87 -11.76
N SER A 278 -29.91 -0.39 -11.99
CA SER A 278 -30.51 -1.24 -13.04
C SER A 278 -32.03 -1.36 -12.85
N SER A 279 -32.48 -1.71 -11.64
CA SER A 279 -33.92 -1.81 -11.34
C SER A 279 -34.68 -0.48 -11.44
N ALA A 280 -34.04 0.65 -11.15
CA ALA A 280 -34.65 1.97 -11.27
C ALA A 280 -34.81 2.44 -12.73
N ILE A 281 -34.00 1.91 -13.65
CA ILE A 281 -34.09 2.19 -15.10
C ILE A 281 -35.04 1.21 -15.79
N GLU A 282 -35.02 -0.08 -15.40
CA GLU A 282 -35.92 -1.10 -15.97
C GLU A 282 -37.40 -0.89 -15.57
N ALA A 283 -37.67 -0.31 -14.39
CA ALA A 283 -39.04 -0.06 -13.92
C ALA A 283 -39.88 0.86 -14.85
N PRO A 284 -39.42 2.06 -15.27
CA PRO A 284 -40.17 2.90 -16.20
C PRO A 284 -40.25 2.32 -17.62
N GLU A 285 -39.24 1.59 -18.11
CA GLU A 285 -39.32 0.94 -19.44
C GLU A 285 -40.41 -0.13 -19.48
N VAL A 286 -40.52 -0.97 -18.43
CA VAL A 286 -41.60 -1.98 -18.34
C VAL A 286 -42.97 -1.30 -18.23
N ALA A 287 -43.10 -0.21 -17.46
CA ALA A 287 -44.34 0.55 -17.38
C ALA A 287 -44.76 1.15 -18.74
N ALA A 288 -43.80 1.72 -19.49
CA ALA A 288 -44.03 2.25 -20.82
C ALA A 288 -44.46 1.16 -21.82
N HIS A 289 -43.81 -0.02 -21.80
CA HIS A 289 -44.18 -1.11 -22.69
C HIS A 289 -45.54 -1.73 -22.36
N VAL A 290 -45.88 -1.93 -21.07
CA VAL A 290 -47.22 -2.41 -20.67
C VAL A 290 -48.30 -1.41 -21.08
N GLY A 291 -48.04 -0.10 -20.97
CA GLY A 291 -48.93 0.95 -21.48
C GLY A 291 -49.06 1.01 -23.01
N SER A 292 -48.18 0.35 -23.77
CA SER A 292 -48.25 0.26 -25.23
C SER A 292 -48.90 -1.03 -25.77
N VAL A 293 -49.33 -1.93 -24.88
CA VAL A 293 -49.93 -3.25 -25.22
C VAL A 293 -51.34 -3.41 -24.62
N GLY A 294 -51.84 -2.39 -23.90
CA GLY A 294 -53.19 -2.38 -23.33
C GLY A 294 -54.05 -1.25 -23.89
N TYR A 295 -55.16 -1.63 -24.53
CA TYR A 295 -56.18 -0.81 -25.22
C TYR A 295 -55.81 -0.33 -26.63
#